data_AF-A0A1B6HIL9-F1
#
_entry.id   AF-A0A1B6HIL9-F1
#
_cell.length_a   1.000
_cell.length_b   1.000
_cell.length_c   1.000
_cell.angle_alpha   90.00
_cell.angle_beta   90.00
_cell.angle_gamma   90.00
#
_symmetry.space_group_name_H-M   'P 1'
#
loop_
_entity.id
_entity.type
_entity.pdbx_description
1 polymer ?
#
loop_
_entity_poly.entity_id
_entity_poly.type
_entity_poly.pdbx_seq_one_letter_code
_entity_poly.pdbx_strand_id
1 'polypeptide(L)'
;YLAHKLQIPLISFTTSTAMPWGADRVGYPDNPSYITNLFVGFSPEMTLWQRIYNTAVLVYTKFWHLCVYAKWTQNSVEKIFGETLPPLHEVVGNTSLVFVNSYHALAQSRPFPPGVIEIGGIHIKESQPLMKD
;
A
#
# COMPACT_ATOMS: atom_id res chain seq x y z
N TYR A 1 -4.60 -15.63 -4.00
CA TYR A 1 -4.91 -16.99 -4.48
C TYR A 1 -5.63 -17.83 -3.43
N LEU A 2 -4.93 -18.33 -2.40
CA LEU A 2 -5.53 -19.25 -1.42
C LEU A 2 -6.79 -18.69 -0.75
N ALA A 3 -6.75 -17.44 -0.29
CA ALA A 3 -7.90 -16.79 0.31
C ALA A 3 -9.13 -16.77 -0.62
N HIS A 4 -8.91 -16.44 -1.89
CA HIS A 4 -9.94 -16.46 -2.92
C HIS A 4 -10.42 -17.89 -3.24
N LYS A 5 -9.54 -18.87 -3.34
CA LYS A 5 -9.93 -20.27 -3.63
C LYS A 5 -10.74 -20.89 -2.49
N LEU A 6 -10.35 -20.61 -1.25
CA LEU A 6 -11.01 -21.10 -0.04
C LEU A 6 -12.20 -20.23 0.38
N GLN A 7 -12.46 -19.12 -0.31
CA GLN A 7 -13.52 -18.15 0.03
C GLN A 7 -13.42 -17.64 1.48
N ILE A 8 -12.19 -17.41 1.95
CA ILE A 8 -11.91 -16.87 3.29
C ILE A 8 -11.46 -15.42 3.21
N PRO A 9 -11.69 -14.60 4.27
CA PRO A 9 -11.27 -13.20 4.29
C PRO A 9 -9.75 -13.07 4.15
N LEU A 10 -9.33 -12.17 3.27
CA LEU A 10 -7.91 -11.84 3.11
C LEU A 10 -7.56 -10.65 4.00
N ILE A 11 -6.62 -10.88 4.93
CA ILE A 11 -5.98 -9.82 5.71
C ILE A 11 -4.57 -9.61 5.15
N SER A 12 -4.27 -8.39 4.76
CA SER A 12 -2.97 -8.01 4.20
C SER A 12 -2.16 -7.18 5.20
N PHE A 13 -0.84 -7.20 5.06
CA PHE A 13 0.08 -6.41 5.85
C PHE A 13 1.08 -5.70 4.94
N THR A 14 1.37 -4.44 5.23
CA THR A 14 2.47 -3.68 4.62
C THR A 14 3.46 -3.26 5.69
N THR A 15 4.74 -3.56 5.44
CA THR A 15 5.86 -3.24 6.33
C THR A 15 6.25 -1.76 6.29
N SER A 16 5.74 -1.01 5.31
CA SER A 16 5.99 0.41 5.11
C SER A 16 4.70 1.23 5.22
N THR A 17 4.80 2.53 4.93
CA THR A 17 3.63 3.37 4.67
C THR A 17 2.75 2.85 3.53
N ALA A 18 1.54 3.40 3.43
CA ALA A 18 0.53 3.03 2.45
C ALA A 18 1.00 3.33 1.02
N MET A 19 1.14 2.26 0.22
CA MET A 19 1.64 2.31 -1.15
C MET A 19 0.60 2.84 -2.14
N PRO A 20 0.99 3.46 -3.28
CA PRO A 20 0.01 3.98 -4.25
C PRO A 20 -1.02 2.96 -4.76
N TRP A 21 -0.58 1.72 -5.04
CA TRP A 21 -1.46 0.65 -5.54
C TRP A 21 -2.37 0.03 -4.46
N GLY A 22 -2.15 0.35 -3.19
CA GLY A 22 -3.06 -0.08 -2.11
C GLY A 22 -4.35 0.73 -2.11
N ALA A 23 -4.34 1.97 -2.61
CA ALA A 23 -5.52 2.84 -2.69
C ALA A 23 -6.62 2.17 -3.51
N ASP A 24 -6.25 1.58 -4.65
CA ASP A 24 -7.17 0.88 -5.54
C ASP A 24 -7.68 -0.45 -4.96
N ARG A 25 -7.01 -1.01 -3.94
CA ARG A 25 -7.38 -2.29 -3.30
C ARG A 25 -8.34 -2.12 -2.13
N VAL A 26 -8.18 -1.06 -1.35
CA VAL A 26 -8.93 -0.84 -0.09
C VAL A 26 -9.65 0.51 -0.02
N GLY A 27 -9.54 1.33 -1.06
CA GLY A 27 -10.35 2.55 -1.22
C GLY A 27 -9.93 3.73 -0.34
N TYR A 28 -8.68 3.80 0.13
CA TYR A 28 -8.18 5.03 0.77
C TYR A 28 -7.82 6.10 -0.28
N PRO A 29 -7.90 7.38 0.07
CA PRO A 29 -7.59 8.46 -0.86
C PRO A 29 -6.08 8.61 -1.10
N ASP A 30 -5.73 8.91 -2.34
CA ASP A 30 -4.35 9.07 -2.82
C ASP A 30 -4.17 10.29 -3.73
N ASN A 31 -5.02 11.31 -3.55
CA ASN A 31 -5.04 12.50 -4.41
C ASN A 31 -3.65 13.20 -4.42
N PRO A 32 -2.99 13.31 -5.58
CA PRO A 32 -1.61 13.79 -5.69
C PRO A 32 -1.44 15.29 -5.43
N SER A 33 -2.54 16.04 -5.24
CA SER A 33 -2.48 17.47 -4.88
C SER A 33 -2.03 17.71 -3.44
N TYR A 34 -2.27 16.75 -2.54
CA TYR A 34 -1.88 16.83 -1.14
C TYR A 34 -1.21 15.55 -0.63
N ILE A 35 -1.44 14.38 -1.23
CA ILE A 35 -0.73 13.15 -0.90
C ILE A 35 0.57 13.07 -1.69
N THR A 36 1.69 12.97 -0.98
CA THR A 36 2.98 12.81 -1.62
C THR A 36 3.22 11.35 -1.94
N ASN A 37 3.75 11.11 -3.14
CA ASN A 37 4.18 9.80 -3.53
C ASN A 37 5.54 9.50 -2.83
N LEU A 38 5.64 8.30 -2.27
CA LEU A 38 6.81 7.83 -1.52
C LEU A 38 8.11 7.94 -2.32
N PHE A 39 8.06 7.86 -3.64
CA PHE A 39 9.24 7.84 -4.51
C PHE A 39 9.83 9.23 -4.82
N VAL A 40 9.19 10.31 -4.39
CA VAL A 40 9.53 11.69 -4.82
C VAL A 40 10.20 12.52 -3.71
N GLY A 41 10.07 12.10 -2.45
CA GLY A 41 10.69 12.78 -1.30
C GLY A 41 10.14 14.19 -1.02
N PHE A 42 8.95 14.53 -1.50
CA PHE A 42 8.33 15.84 -1.26
C PHE A 42 7.62 15.91 0.09
N SER A 43 7.51 17.13 0.62
CA SER A 43 6.63 17.49 1.75
C SER A 43 5.17 17.58 1.29
N PRO A 44 4.18 17.39 2.18
CA PRO A 44 2.76 17.69 1.88
C PRO A 44 2.55 19.12 1.34
N GLU A 45 3.41 20.07 1.73
CA GLU A 45 3.43 21.43 1.21
C GLU A 45 4.15 21.49 -0.15
N MET A 46 3.41 21.18 -1.22
CA MET A 46 3.91 21.20 -2.59
C MET A 46 3.49 22.45 -3.36
N THR A 47 4.43 23.03 -4.10
CA THR A 47 4.18 23.99 -5.19
C THR A 47 3.40 23.34 -6.34
N LEU A 48 2.80 24.13 -7.23
CA LEU A 48 2.05 23.62 -8.38
C LEU A 48 2.89 22.67 -9.25
N TRP A 49 4.16 23.01 -9.50
CA TRP A 49 5.08 22.17 -10.27
C TRP A 49 5.39 20.85 -9.57
N GLN A 50 5.62 20.88 -8.26
CA GLN A 50 5.82 19.66 -7.47
C GLN A 50 4.57 18.77 -7.49
N ARG A 51 3.35 19.35 -7.45
CA ARG A 51 2.10 18.59 -7.59
C ARG A 51 1.95 17.93 -8.95
N ILE A 52 2.32 18.63 -10.03
CA ILE A 52 2.31 18.08 -11.40
C ILE A 52 3.29 16.90 -11.49
N TYR A 53 4.52 17.08 -10.99
CA TYR A 53 5.52 16.02 -10.99
C TYR A 53 5.08 14.83 -10.12
N ASN A 54 4.57 15.07 -8.92
CA ASN A 54 4.02 14.05 -8.03
C ASN A 54 2.88 13.27 -8.69
N THR A 55 1.99 13.96 -9.43
CA THR A 55 0.91 13.35 -10.21
C THR A 55 1.47 12.46 -11.32
N ALA A 56 2.47 12.93 -12.08
CA ALA A 56 3.10 12.15 -13.14
C ALA A 56 3.74 10.88 -12.58
N VAL A 57 4.45 10.97 -11.44
CA VAL A 57 5.03 9.81 -10.76
C VAL A 57 3.95 8.86 -10.24
N LEU A 58 2.84 9.38 -9.68
CA LEU A 58 1.71 8.56 -9.23
C LEU A 58 1.11 7.75 -10.39
N VAL A 59 0.81 8.41 -11.51
CA VAL A 59 0.26 7.74 -12.70
C VAL A 59 1.24 6.70 -13.24
N TYR A 60 2.51 7.06 -13.37
CA TYR A 60 3.55 6.14 -13.83
C TYR A 60 3.67 4.91 -12.93
N THR A 61 3.73 5.09 -11.61
CA THR A 61 3.92 3.99 -10.65
C THR A 61 2.71 3.08 -10.57
N LYS A 62 1.48 3.62 -10.61
CA LYS A 62 0.26 2.81 -10.73
C LYS A 62 0.21 2.03 -12.03
N PHE A 63 0.53 2.68 -13.16
CA PHE A 63 0.55 2.03 -14.46
C PHE A 63 1.58 0.89 -14.51
N TRP A 64 2.80 1.15 -14.02
CA TRP A 64 3.86 0.13 -13.95
C TRP A 64 3.45 -1.05 -13.06
N HIS A 65 2.88 -0.78 -11.88
CA HIS A 65 2.39 -1.83 -10.99
C HIS A 65 1.31 -2.69 -11.66
N LEU A 66 0.33 -2.09 -12.34
CA LEU A 66 -0.74 -2.82 -13.02
C LEU A 66 -0.23 -3.62 -14.23
N CYS A 67 0.57 -2.99 -15.09
CA CYS A 67 0.97 -3.57 -16.36
C CYS A 67 2.12 -4.57 -16.24
N VAL A 68 3.01 -4.38 -15.27
CA VAL A 68 4.21 -5.20 -15.10
C VAL A 68 4.06 -6.11 -13.89
N TYR A 69 3.96 -5.54 -12.69
CA TYR A 69 4.02 -6.31 -11.46
C TYR A 69 2.80 -7.25 -11.28
N ALA A 70 1.59 -6.75 -11.52
CA ALA A 70 0.38 -7.54 -11.38
C ALA A 70 0.30 -8.66 -12.42
N LYS A 71 0.64 -8.39 -13.69
CA LYS A 71 0.70 -9.42 -14.74
C LYS A 71 1.75 -10.48 -14.46
N TRP A 72 2.95 -10.07 -14.04
CA TRP A 72 4.02 -11.00 -13.66
C TRP A 72 3.60 -11.90 -12.50
N THR A 73 2.95 -11.31 -11.48
CA THR A 73 2.44 -12.05 -10.32
C THR A 73 1.35 -13.03 -10.74
N GLN A 74 0.40 -12.60 -11.58
CA GLN A 74 -0.66 -13.46 -12.09
C GLN A 74 -0.09 -14.67 -12.83
N ASN A 75 0.78 -14.45 -13.82
CA ASN A 75 1.42 -15.53 -14.58
C ASN A 75 2.19 -16.49 -13.68
N SER A 76 2.86 -15.97 -12.65
CA SER A 76 3.61 -16.80 -11.70
C SER A 76 2.68 -17.69 -10.88
N VAL A 77 1.57 -17.15 -10.38
CA VAL A 77 0.59 -17.90 -9.61
C VAL A 77 -0.09 -18.96 -10.49
N GLU A 78 -0.56 -18.59 -11.68
CA GLU A 78 -1.20 -19.55 -12.61
C GLU A 78 -0.25 -20.67 -13.00
N LYS A 79 1.04 -20.39 -13.22
CA LYS A 79 2.05 -21.40 -13.52
C LYS A 79 2.31 -22.35 -12.35
N ILE A 80 2.32 -21.85 -11.11
CA ILE A 80 2.59 -22.67 -9.91
C ILE A 80 1.40 -23.57 -9.59
N PHE A 81 0.18 -23.06 -9.71
CA PHE A 81 -1.04 -23.78 -9.30
C PHE A 81 -1.77 -24.47 -10.45
N GLY A 82 -1.41 -24.22 -11.71
CA GLY A 82 -2.00 -24.84 -12.89
C GLY A 82 -3.44 -24.42 -13.19
N GLU A 83 -3.90 -23.31 -12.60
CA GLU A 83 -5.27 -22.81 -12.70
C GLU A 83 -5.27 -21.35 -13.16
N THR A 84 -6.19 -20.99 -14.06
CA THR A 84 -6.42 -19.60 -14.46
C THR A 84 -7.14 -18.84 -13.36
N LEU A 85 -6.69 -17.63 -13.05
CA LEU A 85 -7.33 -16.78 -12.05
C LEU A 85 -8.10 -15.63 -12.70
N PRO A 86 -9.12 -15.08 -12.02
CA PRO A 86 -9.59 -13.74 -12.33
C PRO A 86 -8.42 -12.75 -12.32
N PRO A 87 -8.54 -11.61 -13.01
CA PRO A 87 -7.55 -10.56 -12.98
C PRO A 87 -7.07 -10.28 -11.55
N LEU A 88 -5.75 -10.24 -11.33
CA LEU A 88 -5.21 -10.19 -9.97
C LEU A 88 -5.78 -9.05 -9.12
N HIS A 89 -6.11 -7.92 -9.74
CA HIS A 89 -6.73 -6.76 -9.07
C HIS A 89 -8.10 -7.07 -8.45
N GLU A 90 -8.90 -7.96 -9.03
CA GLU A 90 -10.17 -8.44 -8.45
C GLU A 90 -9.91 -9.35 -7.26
N VAL A 91 -8.94 -10.26 -7.40
CA VAL A 91 -8.55 -11.20 -6.34
C VAL A 91 -8.03 -10.47 -5.11
N VAL A 92 -7.21 -9.43 -5.29
CA VAL A 92 -6.70 -8.60 -4.17
C VAL A 92 -7.68 -7.51 -3.75
N GLY A 93 -8.63 -7.13 -4.59
CA GLY A 93 -9.69 -6.17 -4.26
C GLY A 93 -10.63 -6.70 -3.16
N ASN A 94 -10.75 -8.02 -3.02
CA ASN A 94 -11.48 -8.65 -1.91
C ASN A 94 -10.68 -8.72 -0.59
N THR A 95 -9.84 -7.71 -0.31
CA THR A 95 -9.09 -7.61 0.94
C THR A 95 -10.01 -7.01 2.02
N SER A 96 -10.27 -7.77 3.08
CA SER A 96 -11.16 -7.34 4.17
C SER A 96 -10.48 -6.37 5.14
N LEU A 97 -9.15 -6.48 5.30
CA LEU A 97 -8.37 -5.67 6.23
C LEU A 97 -6.93 -5.51 5.76
N VAL A 98 -6.37 -4.31 5.90
CA VAL A 98 -4.95 -4.04 5.68
C VAL A 98 -4.34 -3.42 6.92
N PHE A 99 -3.30 -4.06 7.44
CA PHE A 99 -2.44 -3.48 8.46
C PHE A 99 -1.30 -2.70 7.81
N VAL A 100 -1.11 -1.45 8.22
CA VAL A 100 -0.07 -0.56 7.69
C VAL A 100 0.92 -0.23 8.81
N ASN A 101 2.19 -0.61 8.65
CA ASN A 101 3.25 -0.24 9.58
C ASN A 101 3.66 1.24 9.35
N SER A 102 2.74 2.14 9.69
CA SER A 102 2.87 3.60 9.64
C SER A 102 2.17 4.19 10.85
N TYR A 103 2.50 5.43 11.18
CA TYR A 103 1.85 6.16 12.25
C TYR A 103 1.63 7.59 11.80
N HIS A 104 0.39 8.07 11.83
CA HIS A 104 -0.03 9.39 11.34
C HIS A 104 0.78 10.57 11.90
N ALA A 105 1.39 10.45 13.09
CA ALA A 105 2.21 11.51 13.67
C ALA A 105 3.64 11.55 13.12
N LEU A 106 4.13 10.44 12.55
CA LEU A 106 5.48 10.31 11.99
C LEU A 106 5.48 10.31 10.45
N ALA A 107 4.37 9.91 9.85
CA ALA A 107 4.17 9.88 8.41
C ALA A 107 3.17 10.95 7.98
N GLN A 108 2.98 11.10 6.67
CA GLN A 108 1.90 11.94 6.16
C GLN A 108 0.54 11.40 6.63
N SER A 109 -0.24 12.25 7.30
CA SER A 109 -1.60 11.91 7.73
C SER A 109 -2.51 11.67 6.52
N ARG A 110 -3.29 10.58 6.58
CA ARG A 110 -4.25 10.18 5.54
C ARG A 110 -5.55 9.70 6.20
N PRO A 111 -6.72 10.06 5.66
CA PRO A 111 -7.98 9.54 6.16
C PRO A 111 -8.18 8.10 5.65
N PHE A 112 -7.69 7.14 6.41
CA PHE A 112 -7.86 5.72 6.11
C PHE A 112 -9.30 5.26 6.38
N PRO A 113 -9.86 4.37 5.54
CA PRO A 113 -11.14 3.74 5.81
C PRO A 113 -11.01 2.71 6.95
N PRO A 114 -12.13 2.27 7.56
CA PRO A 114 -12.09 1.30 8.67
C PRO A 114 -11.37 -0.02 8.35
N GLY A 115 -11.30 -0.41 7.08
CA GLY A 115 -10.56 -1.58 6.61
C GLY A 115 -9.04 -1.41 6.60
N VAL A 116 -8.50 -0.27 7.05
CA VAL A 116 -7.07 -0.01 7.10
C VAL A 116 -6.68 0.43 8.52
N ILE A 117 -5.81 -0.36 9.16
CA ILE A 117 -5.38 -0.13 10.54
C ILE A 117 -3.90 0.21 10.56
N GLU A 118 -3.56 1.35 11.14
CA GLU A 118 -2.18 1.75 11.41
C GLU A 118 -1.62 0.96 12.60
N ILE A 119 -0.49 0.28 12.39
CA ILE A 119 0.26 -0.47 13.40
C ILE A 119 1.75 -0.11 13.36
N GLY A 120 2.03 1.19 13.28
CA GLY A 120 3.38 1.74 13.24
C GLY A 120 4.22 1.32 14.43
N GLY A 121 5.47 0.92 14.17
CA GLY A 121 6.42 0.57 15.22
C GLY A 121 6.22 -0.83 15.81
N ILE A 122 5.47 -1.72 15.13
CA ILE A 122 5.27 -3.12 15.58
C ILE A 122 6.57 -3.90 15.81
N HIS A 123 7.68 -3.46 15.20
CA HIS A 123 9.01 -4.06 15.34
C HIS A 123 9.84 -3.46 16.50
N ILE A 124 9.37 -2.39 17.14
CA ILE A 124 10.08 -1.69 18.22
C ILE A 124 9.87 -2.49 19.52
N LYS A 125 10.98 -2.85 20.17
CA LYS A 125 10.95 -3.47 21.50
C LYS A 125 10.83 -2.39 22.58
N GLU A 126 10.38 -2.79 23.77
CA GLU A 126 10.35 -1.90 24.93
C GLU A 126 11.73 -1.26 25.16
N SER A 127 11.72 0.05 25.45
CA SER A 127 12.92 0.81 25.73
C SER A 127 13.58 0.28 26.99
N GLN A 128 14.88 -0.04 26.91
CA GLN A 128 15.67 -0.31 28.10
C GLN A 128 15.97 1.01 28.81
N PRO A 129 15.94 1.04 30.16
CA PRO A 129 16.29 2.23 30.91
C PRO A 129 17.70 2.68 30.54
N LEU A 130 17.86 3.99 30.32
CA LEU A 130 19.17 4.59 30.06
C LEU A 130 20.10 4.24 31.23
N MET A 131 21.33 3.81 30.93
CA MET A 131 22.34 3.65 31.99
C MET A 131 22.52 4.99 32.68
N LYS A 132 22.43 4.99 34.02
CA LYS A 132 22.76 6.17 34.82
C LYS A 132 24.28 6.30 34.81
N ASP A 133 24.77 7.51 34.52
CA ASP A 133 26.18 7.90 34.64
C ASP A 133 26.74 7.62 36.05
#